data_AF-A0A5C7P960-F1
#
_entry.id   AF-A0A5C7P960-F1
#
_cell.length_a   1.000
_cell.length_b   1.000
_cell.length_c   1.000
_cell.angle_alpha   90.00
_cell.angle_beta   90.00
_cell.angle_gamma   90.00
#
_symmetry.space_group_name_H-M   'P 1'
#
loop_
_entity.id
_entity.type
_entity.pdbx_description
1 polymer ?
#
loop_
_entity_poly.entity_id
_entity_poly.type
_entity_poly.pdbx_seq_one_letter_code
_entity_poly.pdbx_strand_id
1 'polypeptide(L)'
;MTMQSLPKVVGGGAGTEGALHKAVRELQGLRVATVAGAAAGTKMDIAAMRTEDTILSALSWTNAAAAAPAEDVANITIQDTRASGTLTAASVNADDSCVVNGVTYTFKATPTQRNHIRYTAGNTDAQDATLLANAINAYESHYDGAKALKPAVVASANGAVVTVTALADGTAGNSIVLTGTPVRLAASGAGTLAGGTATGGIKSTTNLTGKTLTVFWFDKQ
;
A
#
# COMPACT_ATOMS: atom_id res chain seq x y z
N MET A 1 -29.08 -11.31 20.80
CA MET A 1 -28.93 -10.35 21.92
C MET A 1 -28.98 -8.96 21.34
N THR A 2 -30.11 -8.29 21.46
CA THR A 2 -30.28 -6.88 21.10
C THR A 2 -29.75 -6.03 22.25
N MET A 3 -28.80 -5.15 21.98
CA MET A 3 -28.31 -4.20 22.98
C MET A 3 -29.47 -3.30 23.42
N GLN A 4 -29.91 -3.47 24.68
CA GLN A 4 -30.75 -2.49 25.36
C GLN A 4 -29.94 -1.20 25.55
N SER A 5 -30.58 -0.08 25.24
CA SER A 5 -30.03 1.27 25.36
C SER A 5 -29.43 1.54 26.75
N LEU A 6 -28.22 2.10 26.79
CA LEU A 6 -27.59 2.61 28.00
C LEU A 6 -28.38 3.82 28.55
N PRO A 7 -28.61 3.92 29.87
CA PRO A 7 -29.33 5.03 30.48
C PRO A 7 -28.57 6.35 30.30
N LYS A 8 -29.30 7.38 29.86
CA LYS A 8 -28.83 8.71 29.45
C LYS A 8 -28.43 9.62 30.63
N VAL A 9 -27.81 9.10 31.68
CA VAL A 9 -27.33 9.92 32.80
C VAL A 9 -26.01 9.37 33.34
N VAL A 10 -24.91 9.88 32.80
CA VAL A 10 -23.62 9.98 33.51
C VAL A 10 -23.02 11.35 33.22
N GLY A 11 -23.15 12.25 34.20
CA GLY A 11 -22.16 13.27 34.58
C GLY A 11 -21.79 14.36 33.56
N GLY A 12 -22.18 15.60 33.86
CA GLY A 12 -21.89 16.78 33.05
C GLY A 12 -20.40 17.15 32.98
N GLY A 13 -19.99 17.54 31.78
CA GLY A 13 -18.71 18.15 31.47
C GLY A 13 -18.66 18.39 29.97
N ALA A 14 -18.69 19.65 29.53
CA ALA A 14 -18.55 20.00 28.12
C ALA A 14 -17.20 19.46 27.60
N GLY A 15 -17.25 18.36 26.82
CA GLY A 15 -16.07 17.64 26.31
C GLY A 15 -16.16 16.11 26.40
N THR A 16 -17.03 15.54 27.25
CA THR A 16 -17.14 14.07 27.41
C THR A 16 -17.94 13.39 26.30
N GLU A 17 -18.92 14.04 25.69
CA GLU A 17 -19.73 13.46 24.61
C GLU A 17 -18.91 13.17 23.34
N GLY A 18 -17.91 14.00 23.03
CA GLY A 18 -16.98 13.78 21.91
C GLY A 18 -15.95 12.69 22.21
N ALA A 19 -15.43 12.64 23.44
CA ALA A 19 -14.50 11.61 23.88
C ALA A 19 -15.18 10.23 23.97
N LEU A 20 -16.42 10.16 24.45
CA LEU A 20 -17.20 8.93 24.51
C LEU A 20 -17.59 8.44 23.11
N HIS A 21 -18.04 9.32 22.21
CA HIS A 21 -18.29 8.93 20.81
C HIS A 21 -17.03 8.41 20.12
N LYS A 22 -15.89 9.05 20.36
CA LYS A 22 -14.61 8.62 19.81
C LYS A 22 -14.19 7.27 20.39
N ALA A 23 -14.27 7.09 21.71
CA ALA A 23 -13.96 5.84 22.38
C ALA A 23 -14.88 4.68 21.95
N VAL A 24 -16.18 4.94 21.79
CA VAL A 24 -17.14 3.94 21.28
C VAL A 24 -16.87 3.59 19.82
N ARG A 25 -16.54 4.59 18.97
CA ARG A 25 -16.14 4.34 17.58
C ARG A 25 -14.85 3.53 17.49
N GLU A 26 -13.86 3.85 18.31
CA GLU A 26 -12.62 3.07 18.40
C GLU A 26 -12.91 1.64 18.86
N LEU A 27 -13.69 1.44 19.93
CA LEU A 27 -14.10 0.10 20.40
C LEU A 27 -14.90 -0.70 19.35
N GLN A 28 -15.73 -0.03 18.54
CA GLN A 28 -16.48 -0.68 17.46
C GLN A 28 -15.57 -1.13 16.30
N GLY A 29 -14.43 -0.47 16.10
CA GLY A 29 -13.42 -0.85 15.11
C GLY A 29 -12.42 -1.88 15.61
N LEU A 30 -12.45 -2.29 16.88
CA LEU A 30 -11.49 -3.26 17.42
C LEU A 30 -11.74 -4.65 16.84
N ARG A 31 -10.72 -5.21 16.21
CA ARG A 31 -10.71 -6.57 15.68
C ARG A 31 -9.63 -7.40 16.36
N VAL A 32 -9.88 -8.71 16.40
CA VAL A 32 -8.93 -9.69 16.90
C VAL A 32 -8.90 -10.90 15.98
N ALA A 33 -7.72 -11.45 15.75
CA ALA A 33 -7.52 -12.68 15.00
C ALA A 33 -6.41 -13.49 15.64
N THR A 34 -6.52 -14.81 15.53
CA THR A 34 -5.45 -15.72 15.89
C THR A 34 -4.95 -16.42 14.64
N VAL A 35 -3.65 -16.34 14.38
CA VAL A 35 -2.99 -16.90 13.19
C VAL A 35 -1.83 -17.78 13.59
N ALA A 36 -1.53 -18.79 12.76
CA ALA A 36 -0.30 -19.56 12.91
C ALA A 36 0.90 -18.68 12.53
N GLY A 37 1.95 -18.72 13.34
CA GLY A 37 3.20 -18.04 13.06
C GLY A 37 3.94 -18.67 11.89
N ALA A 38 4.63 -17.83 11.12
CA ALA A 38 5.36 -18.22 9.92
C ALA A 38 6.85 -17.83 10.02
N ALA A 39 7.63 -18.26 9.02
CA ALA A 39 9.00 -17.78 8.86
C ALA A 39 9.04 -16.26 8.62
N ALA A 40 10.18 -15.64 8.94
CA ALA A 40 10.38 -14.21 8.72
C ALA A 40 10.05 -13.81 7.27
N GLY A 41 9.36 -12.69 7.09
CA GLY A 41 8.93 -12.16 5.79
C GLY A 41 7.79 -12.93 5.12
N THR A 42 7.32 -14.04 5.71
CA THR A 42 6.20 -14.81 5.17
C THR A 42 4.88 -14.19 5.62
N LYS A 43 3.94 -14.06 4.69
CA LYS A 43 2.60 -13.51 4.97
C LYS A 43 1.81 -14.49 5.84
N MET A 44 1.20 -13.99 6.91
CA MET A 44 0.19 -14.66 7.71
C MET A 44 -1.17 -14.02 7.37
N ASP A 45 -2.09 -14.81 6.81
CA ASP A 45 -3.35 -14.31 6.29
C ASP A 45 -4.32 -13.89 7.40
N ILE A 46 -4.86 -12.68 7.28
CA ILE A 46 -5.95 -12.15 8.10
C ILE A 46 -6.93 -11.49 7.14
N ALA A 47 -7.96 -12.21 6.72
CA ALA A 47 -8.82 -11.81 5.60
C ALA A 47 -9.53 -10.45 5.80
N ALA A 48 -9.83 -10.09 7.05
CA ALA A 48 -10.49 -8.84 7.40
C ALA A 48 -9.53 -7.63 7.48
N MET A 49 -8.22 -7.84 7.51
CA MET A 49 -7.25 -6.76 7.65
C MET A 49 -7.03 -6.03 6.33
N ARG A 50 -6.86 -4.71 6.37
CA ARG A 50 -6.58 -3.84 5.22
C ARG A 50 -5.32 -3.01 5.44
N THR A 51 -4.73 -2.51 4.35
CA THR A 51 -3.44 -1.80 4.39
C THR A 51 -3.50 -0.54 5.26
N GLU A 52 -4.68 0.08 5.41
CA GLU A 52 -4.87 1.30 6.20
C GLU A 52 -5.08 1.06 7.71
N ASP A 53 -5.31 -0.19 8.12
CA ASP A 53 -5.57 -0.55 9.50
C ASP A 53 -4.39 -0.23 10.42
N THR A 54 -4.60 -0.32 11.73
CA THR A 54 -3.51 -0.11 12.70
C THR A 54 -3.45 -1.23 13.70
N ILE A 55 -2.33 -1.94 13.69
CA ILE A 55 -2.02 -2.96 14.68
C ILE A 55 -1.77 -2.26 16.01
N LEU A 56 -2.48 -2.71 17.03
CA LEU A 56 -2.37 -2.21 18.40
C LEU A 56 -1.43 -3.09 19.22
N SER A 57 -1.57 -4.40 19.05
CA SER A 57 -0.70 -5.37 19.70
C SER A 57 -0.68 -6.66 18.89
N ALA A 58 0.44 -7.35 18.95
CA ALA A 58 0.62 -8.67 18.39
C ALA A 58 1.29 -9.54 19.46
N LEU A 59 0.52 -10.43 20.07
CA LEU A 59 0.98 -11.32 21.13
C LEU A 59 1.38 -12.66 20.52
N SER A 60 2.64 -13.05 20.70
CA SER A 60 3.16 -14.34 20.29
C SER A 60 3.12 -15.33 21.44
N TRP A 61 2.50 -16.48 21.17
CA TRP A 61 2.36 -17.60 22.10
C TRP A 61 3.28 -18.71 21.64
N THR A 62 4.05 -19.27 22.58
CA THR A 62 4.80 -20.50 22.33
C THR A 62 3.99 -21.67 22.87
N ASN A 63 4.13 -22.86 22.27
CA ASN A 63 3.46 -24.07 22.75
C ASN A 63 4.05 -24.61 24.08
N ALA A 64 4.88 -23.82 24.78
CA ALA A 64 5.45 -24.19 26.07
C ALA A 64 4.46 -23.84 27.20
N ALA A 65 4.10 -24.82 28.02
CA ALA A 65 3.04 -24.75 29.03
C ALA A 65 3.21 -23.68 30.14
N ALA A 66 4.33 -22.96 30.18
CA ALA A 66 4.64 -21.95 31.20
C ALA A 66 5.20 -20.63 30.63
N ALA A 67 5.24 -20.46 29.31
CA ALA A 67 5.75 -19.23 28.71
C ALA A 67 4.66 -18.17 28.65
N ALA A 68 4.92 -17.01 29.26
CA ALA A 68 4.09 -15.83 29.06
C ALA A 68 4.10 -15.42 27.57
N PRO A 69 2.99 -14.89 27.03
CA PRO A 69 2.98 -14.34 25.69
C PRO A 69 3.98 -13.18 25.59
N ALA A 70 4.71 -13.12 24.48
CA ALA A 70 5.64 -12.03 24.20
C ALA A 70 5.03 -11.10 23.15
N GLU A 71 5.08 -9.79 23.39
CA GLU A 71 4.66 -8.79 22.42
C GLU A 71 5.67 -8.66 21.28
N ASP A 72 5.17 -8.70 20.04
CA ASP A 72 5.99 -8.65 18.81
C ASP A 72 5.55 -7.50 17.88
N VAL A 73 4.71 -6.57 18.36
CA VAL A 73 4.10 -5.51 17.53
C VAL A 73 5.13 -4.71 16.71
N ALA A 74 6.31 -4.45 17.26
CA ALA A 74 7.37 -3.69 16.60
C ALA A 74 7.96 -4.41 15.36
N ASN A 75 7.82 -5.73 15.28
CA ASN A 75 8.31 -6.54 14.16
C ASN A 75 7.20 -6.90 13.17
N ILE A 76 5.94 -6.61 13.50
CA ILE A 76 4.79 -6.95 12.69
C ILE A 76 4.40 -5.75 11.83
N THR A 77 4.25 -6.00 10.54
CA THR A 77 3.75 -5.03 9.56
C THR A 77 2.53 -5.59 8.86
N ILE A 78 1.58 -4.71 8.51
CA ILE A 78 0.48 -5.09 7.63
C ILE A 78 1.04 -5.30 6.23
N GLN A 79 0.68 -6.41 5.61
CA GLN A 79 1.05 -6.68 4.23
C GLN A 79 0.26 -5.75 3.32
N ASP A 80 0.98 -4.96 2.52
CA ASP A 80 0.37 -4.19 1.43
C ASP A 80 -0.33 -5.13 0.45
N THR A 81 -1.64 -4.94 0.26
CA THR A 81 -2.46 -5.76 -0.63
C THR A 81 -2.60 -5.18 -2.04
N ARG A 82 -1.96 -4.04 -2.31
CA ARG A 82 -2.01 -3.36 -3.60
C ARG A 82 -1.03 -3.99 -4.58
N ALA A 83 -1.43 -4.04 -5.85
CA ALA A 83 -0.54 -4.46 -6.92
C ALA A 83 0.57 -3.42 -7.11
N SER A 84 1.80 -3.86 -7.34
CA SER A 84 2.92 -2.99 -7.67
C SER A 84 3.80 -3.58 -8.76
N GLY A 85 4.63 -2.72 -9.34
CA GLY A 85 5.61 -3.07 -10.34
C GLY A 85 6.64 -1.95 -10.45
N THR A 86 7.76 -2.22 -11.12
CA THR A 86 8.86 -1.28 -11.25
C THR A 86 9.17 -0.98 -12.71
N LEU A 87 9.59 0.25 -12.99
CA LEU A 87 10.27 0.64 -14.22
C LEU A 87 11.71 1.00 -13.85
N THR A 88 12.69 0.34 -14.47
CA THR A 88 14.10 0.66 -14.29
C THR A 88 14.56 1.55 -15.44
N ALA A 89 14.93 2.79 -15.11
CA ALA A 89 15.58 3.71 -16.02
C ALA A 89 17.04 3.30 -16.22
N ALA A 90 17.50 3.24 -17.46
CA ALA A 90 18.87 2.91 -17.79
C ALA A 90 19.28 3.64 -19.07
N SER A 91 20.05 4.73 -18.93
CA SER A 91 20.49 5.58 -20.03
C SER A 91 19.33 6.01 -20.94
N VAL A 92 18.28 6.57 -20.34
CA VAL A 92 17.08 7.02 -21.05
C VAL A 92 17.44 8.06 -22.10
N ASN A 93 16.83 7.95 -23.28
CA ASN A 93 17.02 8.84 -24.41
C ASN A 93 15.71 9.54 -24.80
N ALA A 94 15.84 10.53 -25.69
CA ALA A 94 14.68 11.08 -26.37
C ALA A 94 13.92 9.97 -27.11
N ASP A 95 12.59 10.10 -27.11
CA ASP A 95 11.61 9.20 -27.70
C ASP A 95 11.45 7.83 -27.01
N ASP A 96 12.21 7.55 -25.95
CA ASP A 96 11.93 6.40 -25.10
C ASP A 96 10.58 6.55 -24.41
N SER A 97 9.87 5.44 -24.32
CA SER A 97 8.53 5.43 -23.75
C SER A 97 8.25 4.23 -22.87
N CYS A 98 7.26 4.42 -22.00
CA CYS A 98 6.63 3.39 -21.19
C CYS A 98 5.13 3.63 -21.12
N VAL A 99 4.36 2.58 -20.84
CA VAL A 99 2.92 2.66 -20.63
C VAL A 99 2.62 2.31 -19.19
N VAL A 100 1.88 3.20 -18.52
CA VAL A 100 1.38 2.99 -17.16
C VAL A 100 -0.12 3.27 -17.19
N ASN A 101 -0.93 2.33 -16.71
CA ASN A 101 -2.39 2.49 -16.64
C ASN A 101 -3.01 2.88 -18.01
N GLY A 102 -2.49 2.32 -19.11
CA GLY A 102 -2.93 2.64 -20.47
C GLY A 102 -2.44 3.98 -21.04
N VAL A 103 -1.73 4.79 -20.26
CA VAL A 103 -1.15 6.08 -20.67
C VAL A 103 0.28 5.87 -21.11
N THR A 104 0.62 6.29 -22.33
CA THR A 104 2.00 6.23 -22.84
C THR A 104 2.77 7.47 -22.43
N TYR A 105 3.75 7.33 -21.56
CA TYR A 105 4.69 8.37 -21.17
C TYR A 105 5.90 8.33 -22.10
N THR A 106 6.28 9.48 -22.66
CA THR A 106 7.39 9.55 -23.63
C THR A 106 8.36 10.66 -23.25
N PHE A 107 9.65 10.35 -23.21
CA PHE A 107 10.71 11.33 -23.05
C PHE A 107 10.87 12.15 -24.33
N LYS A 108 10.81 13.47 -24.24
CA LYS A 108 10.90 14.40 -25.38
C LYS A 108 11.81 15.56 -25.03
N ALA A 109 12.66 15.97 -25.98
CA ALA A 109 13.46 17.18 -25.83
C ALA A 109 12.58 18.43 -25.66
N THR A 110 11.44 18.46 -26.37
CA THR A 110 10.41 19.49 -26.26
C THR A 110 9.07 18.84 -25.93
N PRO A 111 8.66 18.79 -24.66
CA PRO A 111 7.34 18.32 -24.26
C PRO A 111 6.23 19.19 -24.87
N THR A 112 5.22 18.54 -25.43
CA THR A 112 4.06 19.19 -26.08
C THR A 112 2.73 18.65 -25.56
N GLN A 113 2.77 17.48 -24.93
CA GLN A 113 1.63 16.81 -24.31
C GLN A 113 1.94 16.56 -22.84
N ARG A 114 0.89 16.31 -22.04
CA ARG A 114 1.03 16.13 -20.59
C ARG A 114 1.82 14.88 -20.21
N ASN A 115 1.64 13.81 -20.97
CA ASN A 115 2.37 12.56 -20.86
C ASN A 115 3.78 12.64 -21.48
N HIS A 116 4.21 13.81 -21.97
CA HIS A 116 5.61 14.01 -22.37
C HIS A 116 6.45 14.43 -21.17
N ILE A 117 7.55 13.71 -20.97
CA ILE A 117 8.53 13.98 -19.94
C ILE A 117 9.67 14.75 -20.58
N ARG A 118 10.16 15.81 -19.94
CA ARG A 118 11.30 16.55 -20.45
C ARG A 118 12.55 15.68 -20.40
N TYR A 119 13.08 15.34 -21.57
CA TYR A 119 14.42 14.77 -21.71
C TYR A 119 15.46 15.88 -21.63
N THR A 120 16.49 15.70 -20.81
CA THR A 120 17.65 16.57 -20.73
C THR A 120 18.90 15.73 -20.91
N ALA A 121 19.71 16.03 -21.93
CA ALA A 121 20.95 15.32 -22.18
C ALA A 121 21.90 15.45 -20.97
N GLY A 122 22.48 14.33 -20.55
CA GLY A 122 23.37 14.27 -19.39
C GLY A 122 22.67 14.07 -18.05
N ASN A 123 21.33 13.89 -18.03
CA ASN A 123 20.66 13.38 -16.85
C ASN A 123 21.19 12.00 -16.45
N THR A 124 21.21 11.76 -15.15
CA THR A 124 21.45 10.43 -14.57
C THR A 124 20.15 9.62 -14.57
N ASP A 125 20.27 8.29 -14.55
CA ASP A 125 19.12 7.38 -14.46
C ASP A 125 18.19 7.70 -13.27
N ALA A 126 18.75 8.16 -12.16
CA ALA A 126 17.96 8.55 -10.99
C ALA A 126 17.15 9.84 -11.20
N GLN A 127 17.70 10.79 -11.96
CA GLN A 127 16.97 12.02 -12.32
C GLN A 127 15.83 11.70 -13.28
N ASP A 128 16.08 10.84 -14.27
CA ASP A 128 15.03 10.44 -15.23
C ASP A 128 13.93 9.61 -14.57
N ALA A 129 14.27 8.69 -13.66
CA ALA A 129 13.30 7.97 -12.84
C ALA A 129 12.44 8.92 -11.99
N THR A 130 13.06 9.92 -11.36
CA THR A 130 12.33 10.94 -10.58
C THR A 130 11.38 11.75 -11.46
N LEU A 131 11.83 12.18 -12.65
CA LEU A 131 10.98 12.90 -13.60
C LEU A 131 9.80 12.05 -14.07
N LEU A 132 10.02 10.76 -14.34
CA LEU A 132 8.96 9.82 -14.70
C LEU A 132 7.94 9.62 -13.58
N ALA A 133 8.38 9.39 -12.34
CA ALA A 133 7.47 9.24 -11.19
C ALA A 133 6.59 10.49 -10.99
N ASN A 134 7.20 11.68 -11.10
CA ASN A 134 6.48 12.94 -11.00
C ASN A 134 5.47 13.12 -12.13
N ALA A 135 5.81 12.74 -13.37
CA ALA A 135 4.91 12.81 -14.51
C ALA A 135 3.70 11.87 -14.36
N ILE A 136 3.91 10.64 -13.84
CA ILE A 136 2.83 9.70 -13.55
C ILE A 136 1.87 10.31 -12.52
N ASN A 137 2.40 10.76 -11.38
CA ASN A 137 1.59 11.34 -10.31
C ASN A 137 0.82 12.59 -10.77
N ALA A 138 1.47 13.47 -11.55
CA ALA A 138 0.85 14.68 -12.08
C ALA A 138 -0.29 14.38 -13.07
N TYR A 139 -0.17 13.30 -13.85
CA TYR A 139 -1.22 12.85 -14.74
C TYR A 139 -2.42 12.30 -13.96
N GLU A 140 -2.16 11.45 -12.97
CA GLU A 140 -3.17 10.81 -12.13
C GLU A 140 -3.91 11.79 -11.21
N SER A 141 -3.27 12.89 -10.80
CA SER A 141 -3.90 13.92 -9.95
C SER A 141 -4.79 14.91 -10.72
N HIS A 142 -4.90 14.80 -12.05
CA HIS A 142 -5.56 15.83 -12.85
C HIS A 142 -7.09 15.69 -12.89
N TYR A 143 -7.78 16.83 -12.91
CA TYR A 143 -9.24 16.94 -13.10
C TYR A 143 -9.59 17.24 -14.56
N ASP A 144 -10.23 16.33 -15.30
CA ASP A 144 -10.48 16.52 -16.74
C ASP A 144 -11.66 17.47 -17.08
N GLY A 145 -12.21 18.19 -16.10
CA GLY A 145 -13.34 19.08 -16.31
C GLY A 145 -14.70 18.39 -16.20
N ALA A 146 -14.80 17.08 -16.47
CA ALA A 146 -16.03 16.30 -16.44
C ALA A 146 -16.10 15.28 -15.30
N LYS A 147 -14.94 14.77 -14.83
CA LYS A 147 -14.81 13.95 -13.62
C LYS A 147 -13.47 14.23 -12.94
N ALA A 148 -13.48 14.22 -11.61
CA ALA A 148 -12.25 13.94 -10.88
C ALA A 148 -11.80 12.53 -11.27
N LEU A 149 -10.66 12.41 -11.96
CA LEU A 149 -10.03 11.11 -12.11
C LEU A 149 -9.67 10.67 -10.69
N LYS A 150 -10.34 9.62 -10.20
CA LYS A 150 -9.87 8.94 -9.00
C LYS A 150 -8.53 8.33 -9.40
N PRO A 151 -7.40 8.75 -8.81
CA PRO A 151 -6.11 8.24 -9.23
C PRO A 151 -6.11 6.72 -9.06
N ALA A 152 -5.63 6.03 -10.08
CA ALA A 152 -5.57 4.57 -10.12
C ALA A 152 -4.24 4.05 -9.61
N VAL A 153 -3.17 4.82 -9.79
CA VAL A 153 -1.82 4.50 -9.36
C VAL A 153 -1.13 5.68 -8.69
N VAL A 154 -0.10 5.37 -7.91
CA VAL A 154 0.89 6.31 -7.39
C VAL A 154 2.28 5.79 -7.76
N ALA A 155 3.19 6.69 -8.11
CA ALA A 155 4.57 6.37 -8.44
C ALA A 155 5.54 7.00 -7.44
N SER A 156 6.61 6.29 -7.12
CA SER A 156 7.75 6.81 -6.37
C SER A 156 9.05 6.40 -7.05
N ALA A 157 10.11 7.19 -6.91
CA ALA A 157 11.43 6.87 -7.46
C ALA A 157 12.44 6.68 -6.34
N ASN A 158 13.28 5.65 -6.46
CA ASN A 158 14.45 5.44 -5.61
C ASN A 158 15.62 4.98 -6.47
N GLY A 159 16.66 5.81 -6.56
CA GLY A 159 17.72 5.63 -7.55
C GLY A 159 17.12 5.56 -8.97
N ALA A 160 17.59 4.61 -9.77
CA ALA A 160 17.13 4.38 -11.14
C ALA A 160 15.77 3.65 -11.25
N VAL A 161 15.10 3.34 -10.13
CA VAL A 161 13.89 2.51 -10.12
C VAL A 161 12.67 3.35 -9.76
N VAL A 162 11.67 3.32 -10.62
CA VAL A 162 10.33 3.87 -10.37
C VAL A 162 9.42 2.73 -9.93
N THR A 163 8.91 2.79 -8.70
CA THR A 163 7.89 1.88 -8.20
C THR A 163 6.52 2.49 -8.48
N VAL A 164 5.69 1.76 -9.23
CA VAL A 164 4.29 2.11 -9.49
C VAL A 164 3.42 1.17 -8.66
N THR A 165 2.54 1.75 -7.83
CA THR A 165 1.64 1.00 -6.94
C THR A 165 0.20 1.39 -7.25
N ALA A 166 -0.68 0.41 -7.39
CA ALA A 166 -2.12 0.64 -7.50
C ALA A 166 -2.65 1.31 -6.23
N LEU A 167 -3.61 2.23 -6.34
CA LEU A 167 -4.27 2.80 -5.16
C LEU A 167 -5.41 1.92 -4.65
N ALA A 168 -5.98 1.07 -5.51
CA ALA A 168 -6.99 0.10 -5.11
C ALA A 168 -6.34 -1.13 -4.48
N ASP A 169 -6.81 -1.51 -3.30
CA ASP A 169 -6.49 -2.79 -2.67
C ASP A 169 -7.09 -3.96 -3.45
N GLY A 170 -6.44 -5.13 -3.32
CA GLY A 170 -6.94 -6.38 -3.86
C GLY A 170 -6.42 -6.70 -5.26
N THR A 171 -7.13 -7.59 -5.94
CA THR A 171 -6.70 -8.14 -7.23
C THR A 171 -6.96 -7.21 -8.41
N ALA A 172 -7.78 -6.17 -8.25
CA ALA A 172 -8.13 -5.24 -9.32
C ALA A 172 -6.90 -4.50 -9.88
N GLY A 173 -5.93 -4.16 -9.03
CA GLY A 173 -4.69 -3.51 -9.46
C GLY A 173 -3.85 -4.37 -10.42
N ASN A 174 -4.01 -5.69 -10.43
CA ASN A 174 -3.22 -6.60 -11.27
C ASN A 174 -3.54 -6.45 -12.77
N SER A 175 -4.64 -5.80 -13.15
CA SER A 175 -4.96 -5.52 -14.56
C SER A 175 -4.37 -4.20 -15.06
N ILE A 176 -3.74 -3.40 -14.19
CA ILE A 176 -3.14 -2.12 -14.59
C ILE A 176 -1.90 -2.41 -15.44
N VAL A 177 -1.90 -1.90 -16.68
CA VAL A 177 -0.80 -2.06 -17.63
C VAL A 177 0.47 -1.38 -17.11
N LEU A 178 1.58 -2.10 -17.19
CA LEU A 178 2.92 -1.61 -16.93
C LEU A 178 3.87 -2.20 -17.98
N THR A 179 4.20 -1.42 -19.00
CA THR A 179 5.15 -1.82 -20.04
C THR A 179 6.18 -0.73 -20.24
N GLY A 180 7.36 -1.08 -20.73
CA GLY A 180 8.36 -0.09 -21.06
C GLY A 180 9.31 -0.57 -22.13
N THR A 181 10.11 0.35 -22.65
CA THR A 181 11.12 0.02 -23.67
C THR A 181 12.18 -0.88 -23.02
N PRO A 182 12.34 -2.14 -23.46
CA PRO A 182 12.95 -3.22 -22.65
C PRO A 182 14.42 -3.01 -22.25
N VAL A 183 15.10 -2.00 -22.80
CA VAL A 183 16.51 -1.72 -22.49
C VAL A 183 16.67 -0.49 -21.60
N ARG A 184 15.89 0.58 -21.84
CA ARG A 184 16.11 1.89 -21.19
C ARG A 184 15.04 2.28 -20.18
N LEU A 185 13.87 1.64 -20.25
CA LEU A 185 12.77 1.76 -19.30
C LEU A 185 12.19 0.36 -19.07
N ALA A 186 12.98 -0.54 -18.48
CA ALA A 186 12.61 -1.93 -18.33
C ALA A 186 11.49 -2.07 -17.27
N ALA A 187 10.32 -2.57 -17.68
CA ALA A 187 9.23 -2.88 -16.77
C ALA A 187 9.44 -4.23 -16.09
N SER A 188 9.05 -4.35 -14.82
CA SER A 188 8.95 -5.63 -14.13
C SER A 188 7.75 -6.42 -14.62
N GLY A 189 7.90 -7.74 -14.70
CA GLY A 189 6.77 -8.64 -14.98
C GLY A 189 6.34 -8.68 -16.44
N ALA A 190 5.15 -9.21 -16.69
CA ALA A 190 4.64 -9.55 -18.02
C ALA A 190 3.65 -8.52 -18.58
N GLY A 191 3.90 -7.23 -18.35
CA GLY A 191 3.11 -6.14 -18.95
C GLY A 191 2.00 -5.55 -18.05
N THR A 192 1.86 -6.02 -16.82
CA THR A 192 0.94 -5.47 -15.81
C THR A 192 1.59 -5.41 -14.43
N LEU A 193 0.99 -4.63 -13.52
CA LEU A 193 1.32 -4.72 -12.09
C LEU A 193 1.02 -6.13 -11.55
N ALA A 194 1.68 -6.50 -10.47
CA ALA A 194 1.53 -7.81 -9.85
C ALA A 194 1.47 -7.73 -8.32
N GLY A 195 1.15 -8.85 -7.68
CA GLY A 195 1.20 -8.98 -6.22
C GLY A 195 -0.01 -8.43 -5.46
N GLY A 196 -1.03 -7.89 -6.14
CA GLY A 196 -2.27 -7.49 -5.51
C GLY A 196 -3.08 -8.71 -5.04
N THR A 197 -3.54 -8.73 -3.80
CA THR A 197 -4.24 -9.89 -3.20
C THR A 197 -5.50 -9.48 -2.46
N ALA A 198 -6.60 -10.22 -2.64
CA ALA A 198 -7.87 -9.94 -1.95
C ALA A 198 -7.85 -10.23 -0.44
N THR A 199 -6.92 -11.09 0.01
CA THR A 199 -6.78 -11.45 1.41
C THR A 199 -5.76 -10.54 2.06
N GLY A 200 -6.14 -9.83 3.12
CA GLY A 200 -5.21 -9.09 3.97
C GLY A 200 -4.25 -10.00 4.74
N GLY A 201 -3.40 -9.38 5.53
CA GLY A 201 -2.53 -10.13 6.43
C GLY A 201 -1.40 -9.30 6.98
N ILE A 202 -0.51 -10.00 7.67
CA ILE A 202 0.66 -9.40 8.31
C ILE A 202 1.93 -10.16 7.94
N LYS A 203 3.07 -9.53 8.14
CA LYS A 203 4.39 -10.15 8.08
C LYS A 203 5.17 -9.80 9.34
N SER A 204 5.97 -10.74 9.81
CA SER A 204 6.98 -10.45 10.84
C SER A 204 8.37 -10.37 10.23
N THR A 205 9.21 -9.47 10.74
CA THR A 205 10.65 -9.49 10.47
C THR A 205 11.37 -10.61 11.24
N THR A 206 10.72 -11.21 12.24
CA THR A 206 11.28 -12.31 13.03
C THR A 206 10.68 -13.66 12.63
N ASN A 207 11.37 -14.76 13.00
CA ASN A 207 10.86 -16.11 12.77
C ASN A 207 9.86 -16.51 13.87
N LEU A 208 8.62 -16.77 13.47
CA LEU A 208 7.52 -17.14 14.35
C LEU A 208 7.02 -18.57 14.09
N THR A 209 7.76 -19.36 13.31
CA THR A 209 7.40 -20.75 13.00
C THR A 209 7.17 -21.55 14.29
N GLY A 210 6.04 -22.26 14.35
CA GLY A 210 5.65 -23.06 15.53
C GLY A 210 5.09 -22.25 16.71
N LYS A 211 4.93 -20.94 16.54
CA LYS A 211 4.20 -20.06 17.48
C LYS A 211 2.78 -19.80 16.96
N THR A 212 1.93 -19.32 17.85
CA THR A 212 0.60 -18.79 17.51
C THR A 212 0.60 -17.29 17.80
N LEU A 213 -0.01 -16.47 16.94
CA LEU A 213 -0.11 -15.04 17.15
C LEU A 213 -1.56 -14.63 17.36
N THR A 214 -1.80 -13.85 18.41
CA THR A 214 -3.06 -13.11 18.58
C THR A 214 -2.81 -11.65 18.26
N VAL A 215 -3.51 -11.13 17.25
CA VAL A 215 -3.30 -9.78 16.74
C VAL A 215 -4.55 -8.96 16.97
N PHE A 216 -4.35 -7.78 17.55
CA PHE A 216 -5.38 -6.78 17.80
C PHE A 216 -5.12 -5.60 16.87
N TRP A 217 -6.15 -5.15 16.16
CA TRP A 217 -6.03 -3.99 15.29
C TRP A 217 -7.32 -3.18 15.27
N PHE A 218 -7.20 -1.91 14.90
CA PHE A 218 -8.35 -1.09 14.54
C PHE A 218 -8.58 -1.15 13.03
N ASP A 219 -9.80 -1.55 12.68
CA ASP A 219 -10.41 -1.39 11.36
C ASP A 219 -10.70 0.10 11.14
N LYS A 220 -10.06 0.70 10.13
CA LYS A 220 -10.23 2.13 9.84
C LYS A 220 -11.32 2.43 8.81
N GLN A 221 -12.02 1.42 8.32
CA GLN A 221 -13.10 1.60 7.32
C GLN A 221 -14.45 1.96 7.94
#